data_AF-A0A098RCT3-F1
#
_entry.id   AF-A0A098RCT3-F1
#
_cell.length_a   1.000
_cell.length_b   1.000
_cell.length_c   1.000
_cell.angle_alpha   90.00
_cell.angle_beta   90.00
_cell.angle_gamma   90.00
#
_symmetry.space_group_name_H-M   'P 1'
#
loop_
_entity.id
_entity.type
_entity.pdbx_description
1 polymer ?
#
loop_
_entity_poly.entity_id
_entity_poly.type
_entity_poly.pdbx_seq_one_letter_code
_entity_poly.pdbx_strand_id
1 'polypeptide(L)'
;MAEEQTKEVEASLETIMGLIVNGGNAKSSAFEAIKAAKEGDFETADAKLKEADNFLTEAHNSQTSMLTAEAQGEHTHVSLLLVHSQDHIMNAITFRDLAGEVVDVYRRLAADEAK
;
A
#
# COMPACT_ATOMS: atom_id res chain seq x y z
N MET A 1 39.13 20.48 -5.65
CA MET A 1 37.75 20.10 -5.26
C MET A 1 37.64 18.64 -5.60
N ALA A 2 37.60 17.77 -4.60
CA ALA A 2 37.40 16.34 -4.83
C ALA A 2 35.95 16.16 -5.32
N GLU A 3 35.77 15.52 -6.47
CA GLU A 3 34.47 14.98 -6.87
C GLU A 3 34.09 13.95 -5.81
N GLU A 4 33.11 14.31 -4.99
CA GLU A 4 32.46 13.39 -4.07
C GLU A 4 31.74 12.36 -4.94
N GLN A 5 32.39 11.20 -5.14
CA GLN A 5 31.77 10.08 -5.84
C GLN A 5 30.59 9.60 -4.99
N THR A 6 29.40 10.07 -5.32
CA THR A 6 28.15 9.55 -4.77
C THR A 6 28.05 8.08 -5.13
N LYS A 7 28.08 7.22 -4.11
CA LYS A 7 27.89 5.78 -4.28
C LYS A 7 26.40 5.55 -4.53
N GLU A 8 26.03 5.23 -5.76
CA GLU A 8 24.70 4.69 -6.05
C GLU A 8 24.56 3.32 -5.39
N VAL A 9 23.49 3.13 -4.61
CA VAL A 9 23.15 1.86 -3.96
C VAL A 9 22.02 1.20 -4.74
N GLU A 10 22.14 -0.09 -5.07
CA GLU A 10 21.03 -0.83 -5.67
C GLU A 10 20.06 -1.29 -4.57
N ALA A 11 18.78 -0.93 -4.69
CA ALA A 11 17.74 -1.57 -3.89
C ALA A 11 17.70 -3.07 -4.24
N SER A 12 17.67 -3.92 -3.21
CA SER A 12 17.65 -5.36 -3.44
C SER A 12 16.37 -5.77 -4.19
N LEU A 13 16.51 -6.72 -5.12
CA LEU A 13 15.36 -7.28 -5.85
C LEU A 13 14.32 -7.86 -4.88
N GLU A 14 14.76 -8.38 -3.74
CA GLU A 14 13.88 -8.87 -2.67
C GLU A 14 13.03 -7.75 -2.08
N THR A 15 13.61 -6.59 -1.76
CA THR A 15 12.86 -5.41 -1.30
C THR A 15 11.83 -4.98 -2.34
N ILE A 16 12.25 -4.85 -3.60
CA ILE A 16 11.38 -4.43 -4.70
C ILE A 16 10.20 -5.40 -4.88
N MET A 17 10.45 -6.70 -4.86
CA MET A 17 9.40 -7.71 -4.97
C MET A 17 8.49 -7.72 -3.73
N GLY A 18 9.04 -7.56 -2.53
CA GLY A 18 8.26 -7.42 -1.30
C GLY A 18 7.28 -6.26 -1.36
N LEU A 19 7.71 -5.11 -1.89
CA LEU A 19 6.85 -3.96 -2.12
C LEU A 19 5.71 -4.23 -3.11
N ILE A 20 6.02 -4.88 -4.24
CA ILE A 20 5.02 -5.22 -5.26
C ILE A 20 3.98 -6.19 -4.70
N VAL A 21 4.43 -7.26 -4.02
CA VAL A 21 3.55 -8.30 -3.46
C VAL A 21 2.66 -7.72 -2.37
N ASN A 22 3.23 -6.99 -1.41
CA ASN A 22 2.46 -6.40 -0.33
C ASN A 22 1.48 -5.32 -0.85
N GLY A 23 1.90 -4.49 -1.80
CA GLY A 23 1.00 -3.53 -2.45
C GLY A 23 -0.16 -4.22 -3.21
N GLY A 24 0.14 -5.30 -3.92
CA GLY A 24 -0.87 -6.11 -4.62
C GLY A 24 -1.86 -6.77 -3.67
N ASN A 25 -1.36 -7.39 -2.59
CA ASN A 25 -2.18 -8.05 -1.58
C ASN A 25 -3.08 -7.06 -0.85
N ALA A 26 -2.53 -5.90 -0.42
CA ALA A 26 -3.31 -4.83 0.20
C ALA A 26 -4.47 -4.38 -0.69
N LYS A 27 -4.20 -4.16 -1.98
CA LYS A 27 -5.24 -3.79 -2.95
C LYS A 27 -6.30 -4.88 -3.10
N SER A 28 -5.90 -6.15 -3.14
CA SER A 28 -6.84 -7.28 -3.23
C SER A 28 -7.75 -7.37 -2.01
N SER A 29 -7.18 -7.29 -0.80
CA SER A 29 -7.96 -7.30 0.44
C SER A 29 -8.93 -6.11 0.52
N ALA A 30 -8.51 -4.91 0.08
CA ALA A 30 -9.40 -3.75 0.00
C ALA A 30 -10.56 -3.96 -1.00
N PHE A 31 -10.35 -4.63 -2.14
CA PHE A 31 -11.42 -5.00 -3.07
C PHE A 31 -12.40 -5.99 -2.44
N GLU A 32 -11.87 -6.99 -1.73
CA GLU A 32 -12.66 -7.98 -1.01
C GLU A 32 -13.50 -7.33 0.10
N ALA A 33 -12.97 -6.32 0.79
CA ALA A 33 -13.72 -5.55 1.78
C ALA A 33 -14.93 -4.83 1.18
N ILE A 34 -14.74 -4.14 0.05
CA ILE A 34 -15.84 -3.47 -0.68
C ILE A 34 -16.88 -4.51 -1.11
N LYS A 35 -16.46 -5.69 -1.57
CA LYS A 35 -17.38 -6.76 -1.98
C LYS A 35 -18.19 -7.28 -0.80
N ALA A 36 -17.57 -7.54 0.34
CA ALA A 36 -18.26 -7.99 1.56
C ALA A 36 -19.29 -6.95 2.04
N ALA A 37 -18.92 -5.67 2.06
CA ALA A 37 -19.83 -4.59 2.44
C ALA A 37 -21.03 -4.45 1.50
N LYS A 38 -20.86 -4.68 0.19
CA LYS A 38 -21.97 -4.74 -0.79
C LYS A 38 -22.99 -5.84 -0.47
N GLU A 39 -22.52 -6.94 0.12
CA GLU A 39 -23.35 -8.08 0.51
C GLU A 39 -23.94 -7.91 1.93
N GLY A 40 -23.64 -6.79 2.61
CA GLY A 40 -24.04 -6.51 3.98
C GLY A 40 -23.18 -7.22 5.04
N ASP A 41 -22.14 -7.93 4.64
CA ASP A 41 -21.19 -8.59 5.54
C ASP A 41 -20.11 -7.61 5.98
N PHE A 42 -20.47 -6.77 6.95
CA PHE A 42 -19.59 -5.73 7.48
C PHE A 42 -18.48 -6.27 8.39
N GLU A 43 -18.65 -7.45 8.99
CA GLU A 43 -17.61 -8.08 9.80
C GLU A 43 -16.44 -8.53 8.92
N THR A 44 -16.75 -9.22 7.81
CA THR A 44 -15.73 -9.58 6.81
C THR A 44 -15.12 -8.34 6.16
N ALA A 45 -15.91 -7.29 5.90
CA ALA A 45 -15.38 -6.05 5.36
C ALA A 45 -14.30 -5.42 6.26
N ASP A 46 -14.57 -5.31 7.57
CA ASP A 46 -13.60 -4.77 8.53
C ASP A 46 -12.35 -5.65 8.65
N ALA A 47 -12.54 -6.98 8.68
CA ALA A 47 -11.42 -7.92 8.71
C ALA A 47 -10.51 -7.75 7.49
N LYS A 48 -11.09 -7.54 6.31
CA LYS A 48 -10.36 -7.35 5.06
C LYS A 48 -9.68 -5.98 4.95
N LEU A 49 -10.30 -4.91 5.44
CA LEU A 49 -9.62 -3.61 5.56
C LEU A 49 -8.41 -3.70 6.49
N LYS A 50 -8.56 -4.38 7.62
CA LYS A 50 -7.45 -4.60 8.57
C LYS A 50 -6.33 -5.46 7.98
N GLU A 51 -6.68 -6.47 7.18
CA GLU A 51 -5.71 -7.27 6.44
C GLU A 51 -4.93 -6.39 5.44
N ALA A 52 -5.62 -5.51 4.71
CA ALA A 52 -4.97 -4.54 3.81
C ALA A 52 -4.00 -3.63 4.58
N ASP A 53 -4.40 -3.13 5.76
CA ASP A 53 -3.55 -2.29 6.61
C ASP A 53 -2.26 -2.99 7.04
N ASN A 54 -2.31 -4.29 7.33
CA ASN A 54 -1.12 -5.05 7.71
C ASN A 54 -0.12 -5.14 6.55
N PHE A 55 -0.60 -5.48 5.34
CA PHE A 55 0.25 -5.52 4.14
C PHE A 55 0.83 -4.14 3.80
N LEU A 56 0.02 -3.08 3.91
CA LEU A 56 0.48 -1.72 3.69
C LEU A 56 1.55 -1.31 4.70
N THR A 57 1.38 -1.65 5.97
CA THR A 57 2.35 -1.32 7.02
C THR A 57 3.73 -1.92 6.71
N GLU A 58 3.77 -3.18 6.29
CA GLU A 58 5.03 -3.85 5.93
C GLU A 58 5.72 -3.18 4.73
N ALA A 59 4.96 -2.90 3.67
CA ALA A 59 5.48 -2.22 2.48
C ALA A 59 5.91 -0.78 2.78
N HIS A 60 5.10 -0.04 3.53
CA HIS A 60 5.34 1.37 3.84
C HIS A 60 6.57 1.55 4.72
N ASN A 61 6.87 0.62 5.64
CA ASN A 61 8.10 0.65 6.43
C ASN A 61 9.35 0.53 5.55
N SER A 62 9.29 -0.35 4.54
CA SER A 62 10.38 -0.53 3.57
C SER A 62 10.54 0.70 2.66
N GLN A 63 9.43 1.26 2.19
CA GLN A 63 9.41 2.52 1.43
C GLN A 63 10.00 3.69 2.24
N THR A 64 9.59 3.84 3.50
CA THR A 64 10.08 4.90 4.40
C THR A 64 11.58 4.77 4.64
N SER A 65 12.08 3.54 4.79
CA SER A 65 13.51 3.28 4.98
C SER A 65 14.33 3.73 3.76
N MET A 66 13.86 3.45 2.53
CA MET A 66 14.52 3.91 1.31
C MET A 66 14.51 5.44 1.18
N LEU A 67 13.38 6.10 1.47
CA LEU A 67 13.30 7.56 1.47
C LEU A 67 14.21 8.20 2.53
N THR A 68 14.37 7.54 3.67
CA THR A 68 15.26 8.00 4.75
C THR A 68 16.72 7.90 4.33
N ALA A 69 17.13 6.79 3.69
CA ALA A 69 18.48 6.61 3.17
C ALA A 69 18.81 7.65 2.09
N GLU A 70 17.88 7.87 1.15
CA GLU A 70 17.99 8.90 0.11
C GLU A 70 18.20 10.29 0.73
N ALA A 71 17.43 10.64 1.77
CA ALA A 71 17.57 11.92 2.48
C ALA A 71 18.90 12.07 3.25
N GLN A 72 19.58 10.96 3.57
CA GLN A 72 20.90 10.93 4.20
C GLN A 72 22.05 10.99 3.17
N GLY A 73 21.73 11.06 1.87
CA GLY A 73 22.70 11.10 0.78
C GLY A 73 23.07 9.73 0.20
N GLU A 74 22.37 8.66 0.62
CA GLU A 74 22.51 7.33 0.02
C GLU A 74 21.56 7.19 -1.17
N HIS A 75 22.01 7.70 -2.32
CA HIS A 75 21.20 7.69 -3.53
C HIS A 75 20.97 6.26 -4.03
N THR A 76 19.71 5.90 -4.23
CA THR A 76 19.35 4.59 -4.79
C THR A 76 19.29 4.63 -6.32
N HIS A 77 19.83 3.62 -6.99
CA HIS A 77 19.71 3.49 -8.45
C HIS A 77 18.24 3.32 -8.87
N VAL A 78 17.73 4.27 -9.67
CA VAL A 78 16.34 4.25 -10.13
C VAL A 78 16.18 3.30 -11.32
N SER A 79 15.60 2.13 -11.07
CA SER A 79 15.19 1.18 -12.10
C SER A 79 13.69 1.23 -12.37
N LEU A 80 13.25 0.76 -13.55
CA LEU A 80 11.82 0.64 -13.88
C LEU A 80 11.07 -0.21 -12.85
N LEU A 81 11.69 -1.26 -12.32
CA LEU A 81 11.07 -2.14 -11.34
C LEU A 81 10.94 -1.47 -9.97
N LEU A 82 11.90 -0.64 -9.56
CA LEU A 82 11.80 0.16 -8.35
C LEU A 82 10.64 1.15 -8.47
N VAL A 83 10.56 1.91 -9.57
CA VAL A 83 9.43 2.83 -9.83
C VAL A 83 8.10 2.08 -9.79
N HIS A 84 8.02 0.94 -10.48
CA HIS A 84 6.81 0.11 -10.48
C HIS A 84 6.42 -0.36 -9.08
N SER A 85 7.38 -0.72 -8.24
CA SER A 85 7.10 -1.11 -6.85
C SER A 85 6.53 0.04 -6.02
N GLN A 86 7.03 1.26 -6.21
CA GLN A 86 6.50 2.47 -5.57
C GLN A 86 5.08 2.78 -6.03
N ASP A 87 4.80 2.62 -7.33
CA ASP A 87 3.46 2.79 -7.92
C ASP A 87 2.45 1.83 -7.28
N HIS A 88 2.82 0.56 -7.08
CA HIS A 88 1.96 -0.43 -6.43
C HIS A 88 1.56 -0.01 -5.01
N ILE A 89 2.53 0.43 -4.19
CA ILE A 89 2.27 0.83 -2.81
C ILE A 89 1.37 2.07 -2.78
N MET A 90 1.72 3.13 -3.51
CA MET A 90 0.97 4.38 -3.46
C MET A 90 -0.45 4.21 -3.99
N ASN A 91 -0.63 3.39 -5.03
CA ASN A 91 -1.95 3.00 -5.49
C ASN A 91 -2.71 2.19 -4.43
N ALA A 92 -2.05 1.25 -3.74
CA ALA A 92 -2.68 0.44 -2.70
C ALA A 92 -3.13 1.26 -1.49
N ILE A 93 -2.32 2.22 -1.04
CA ILE A 93 -2.68 3.18 0.03
C ILE A 93 -3.94 3.94 -0.36
N THR A 94 -3.91 4.60 -1.51
CA THR A 94 -5.05 5.40 -1.99
C THR A 94 -6.31 4.54 -2.15
N PHE A 95 -6.14 3.32 -2.64
CA PHE A 95 -7.27 2.41 -2.84
C PHE A 95 -7.85 1.90 -1.51
N ARG A 96 -7.02 1.61 -0.51
CA ARG A 96 -7.47 1.25 0.83
C ARG A 96 -8.26 2.38 1.47
N ASP A 97 -7.78 3.62 1.37
CA ASP A 97 -8.47 4.77 1.95
C ASP A 97 -9.85 4.95 1.32
N LEU A 98 -9.93 4.87 -0.01
CA LEU A 98 -11.20 4.92 -0.72
C LEU A 98 -12.10 3.71 -0.39
N ALA A 99 -11.53 2.51 -0.20
CA ALA A 99 -12.30 1.33 0.17
C ALA A 99 -12.99 1.51 1.53
N GLY A 100 -12.32 2.12 2.51
CA GLY A 100 -12.91 2.47 3.80
C GLY A 100 -14.14 3.37 3.64
N GLU A 101 -14.00 4.47 2.89
CA GLU A 101 -15.11 5.39 2.61
C GLU A 101 -16.29 4.69 1.90
N VAL A 102 -16.00 3.79 0.96
CA VAL A 102 -17.03 3.01 0.25
C VAL A 102 -17.75 2.05 1.20
N VAL A 103 -17.03 1.36 2.09
CA VAL A 103 -17.62 0.50 3.12
C VAL A 103 -18.54 1.30 4.03
N ASP A 104 -18.14 2.49 4.46
CA ASP A 104 -18.95 3.38 5.29
C ASP A 104 -20.22 3.87 4.57
N VAL A 105 -20.14 4.13 3.26
CA VAL A 105 -21.33 4.42 2.44
C VAL A 105 -22.30 3.25 2.46
N TYR A 106 -21.82 2.01 2.29
CA TYR A 106 -22.70 0.82 2.36
C TYR A 106 -23.31 0.61 3.75
N ARG A 107 -22.57 0.86 4.84
CA ARG A 107 -23.11 0.83 6.21
C ARG A 107 -24.26 1.82 6.39
N ARG A 108 -24.12 3.04 5.87
CA ARG A 108 -25.16 4.07 5.96
C ARG A 108 -26.40 3.67 5.17
N LEU A 109 -26.24 3.14 3.96
CA LEU A 109 -27.36 2.67 3.14
C LEU A 109 -28.12 1.55 3.85
N ALA A 110 -27.43 0.55 4.39
CA ALA A 110 -28.05 -0.54 5.14
C ALA A 110 -28.81 -0.05 6.40
N ALA A 111 -28.28 0.95 7.10
CA ALA A 111 -28.94 1.55 8.27
C ALA A 111 -30.20 2.36 7.88
N ASP A 112 -30.22 2.98 6.71
CA ASP A 112 -31.38 3.72 6.21
C ASP A 112 -32.47 2.79 5.67
N GLU A 113 -32.11 1.64 5.08
CA GLU A 113 -33.07 0.60 4.65
C GLU A 113 -33.73 -0.13 5.83
N ALA A 114 -33.09 -0.12 7.01
CA ALA A 114 -33.62 -0.74 8.23
C ALA A 114 -34.62 0.14 9.01
N LYS A 115 -34.85 1.38 8.57
CA LYS A 115 -35.83 2.32 9.16
C LYS A 115 -37.20 2.19 8.51
#